data_AF-A0A0N8PRF7-F1
#
_entry.id   AF-A0A0N8PRF7-F1
#
_cell.length_a   1.000
_cell.length_b   1.000
_cell.length_c   1.000
_cell.angle_alpha   90.00
_cell.angle_beta   90.00
_cell.angle_gamma   90.00
#
_symmetry.space_group_name_H-M   'P 1'
#
loop_
_entity.id
_entity.type
_entity.pdbx_description
1 polymer ?
#
loop_
_entity_poly.entity_id
_entity_poly.type
_entity_poly.pdbx_seq_one_letter_code
_entity_poly.pdbx_strand_id
1 'polypeptide(L)'
;PQASPRVVMNTFYWKPPFVPAREEELLSGLLSEKIGPDKYPGDLVPSENWPGVGPGVWRPANALAPKYVGDGVERFVAAAHKPSVLWVRGADDQIVGDFSLFNLGTLGQLGIVPGWPGADAHPPQPMVSQTRAVLERYQANGGSYREVVFPDTGHTPYIERPEEFNALLAEQLGAA
;
A
#
# COMPACT_ATOMS: atom_id res chain seq x y z
N PRO A 1 18.11 -2.22 17.88
CA PRO A 1 18.39 -2.97 16.63
C PRO A 1 17.74 -2.26 15.43
N GLN A 2 18.40 -2.25 14.27
CA GLN A 2 17.96 -1.51 13.07
C GLN A 2 16.58 -1.97 12.54
N ALA A 3 16.15 -3.18 12.87
CA ALA A 3 14.84 -3.73 12.49
C ALA A 3 13.84 -3.79 13.67
N SER A 4 14.02 -3.00 14.74
CA SER A 4 13.00 -2.98 15.80
C SER A 4 11.70 -2.36 15.27
N PRO A 5 10.52 -2.79 15.77
CA PRO A 5 9.24 -2.26 15.29
C PRO A 5 9.15 -0.73 15.35
N ARG A 6 9.68 -0.12 16.43
CA ARG A 6 9.76 1.34 16.56
C ARG A 6 10.63 1.99 15.48
N VAL A 7 11.79 1.41 15.16
CA VAL A 7 12.68 1.96 14.13
C VAL A 7 12.03 1.83 12.75
N VAL A 8 11.45 0.68 12.42
CA VAL A 8 10.70 0.49 11.16
C VAL A 8 9.56 1.49 11.04
N MET A 9 8.75 1.64 12.09
CA MET A 9 7.65 2.59 12.13
C MET A 9 8.12 4.04 11.89
N ASN A 10 9.12 4.51 12.65
CA ASN A 10 9.66 5.86 12.49
C ASN A 10 10.45 6.10 11.19
N THR A 11 10.82 5.04 10.48
CA THR A 11 11.55 5.16 9.20
C THR A 11 10.60 5.18 8.00
N PHE A 12 9.48 4.44 8.07
CA PHE A 12 8.68 4.14 6.88
C PHE A 12 7.19 4.50 6.99
N TYR A 13 6.59 4.55 8.19
CA TYR A 13 5.14 4.81 8.30
C TYR A 13 4.81 6.30 8.11
N TRP A 14 5.77 7.16 8.36
CA TRP A 14 5.72 8.61 8.16
C TRP A 14 7.09 9.10 7.73
N LYS A 15 7.17 10.34 7.21
CA LYS A 15 8.44 10.90 6.73
C LYS A 15 9.33 11.35 7.91
N PRO A 16 10.55 10.80 8.08
CA PRO A 16 11.49 11.34 9.07
C PRO A 16 11.83 12.82 8.80
N PRO A 17 12.06 13.64 9.83
CA PRO A 17 12.16 13.29 11.26
C PRO A 17 10.84 13.43 12.03
N PHE A 18 9.68 13.40 11.36
CA PHE A 18 8.39 13.46 12.05
C PHE A 18 8.26 12.31 13.05
N VAL A 19 7.72 12.60 14.22
CA VAL A 19 7.33 11.61 15.24
C VAL A 19 5.96 12.01 15.76
N PRO A 20 4.93 11.15 15.66
CA PRO A 20 3.59 11.49 16.13
C PRO A 20 3.55 11.59 17.65
N ALA A 21 2.74 12.51 18.17
CA ALA A 21 2.58 12.69 19.62
C ALA A 21 2.14 11.42 20.37
N ARG A 22 1.42 10.52 19.69
CA ARG A 22 0.92 9.24 20.23
C ARG A 22 1.79 8.03 19.83
N GLU A 23 3.08 8.22 19.60
CA GLU A 23 4.00 7.15 19.15
C GLU A 23 3.91 5.88 20.01
N GLU A 24 3.88 6.00 21.35
CA GLU A 24 3.79 4.84 22.25
C GLU A 24 2.50 4.04 22.09
N GLU A 25 1.38 4.73 21.87
CA GLU A 25 0.07 4.09 21.68
C GLU A 25 -0.01 3.41 20.31
N LEU A 26 0.53 4.06 19.27
CA LEU A 26 0.64 3.49 17.92
C LEU A 26 1.55 2.25 17.93
N LEU A 27 2.68 2.32 18.63
CA LEU A 27 3.59 1.19 18.79
C LEU A 27 2.93 0.06 19.58
N SER A 28 2.24 0.37 20.68
CA SER A 28 1.49 -0.64 21.46
C SER A 28 0.42 -1.32 20.60
N GLY A 29 -0.26 -0.56 19.74
CA GLY A 29 -1.19 -1.10 18.75
C GLY A 29 -0.51 -2.04 17.76
N LEU A 30 0.61 -1.63 17.17
CA LEU A 30 1.41 -2.46 16.27
C LEU A 30 1.86 -3.77 16.95
N LEU A 31 2.33 -3.69 18.19
CA LEU A 31 2.80 -4.85 18.96
C LEU A 31 1.66 -5.78 19.41
N SER A 32 0.40 -5.37 19.28
CA SER A 32 -0.76 -6.21 19.57
C SER A 32 -1.15 -7.14 18.40
N GLU A 33 -0.52 -6.96 17.23
CA GLU A 33 -0.78 -7.78 16.04
C GLU A 33 -0.46 -9.25 16.31
N LYS A 34 -1.44 -10.13 16.03
CA LYS A 34 -1.22 -11.57 16.15
C LYS A 34 -0.51 -12.06 14.92
N ILE A 35 0.60 -12.76 15.12
CA ILE A 35 1.39 -13.33 14.02
C ILE A 35 1.17 -14.85 13.88
N GLY A 36 1.25 -15.35 12.65
CA GLY A 36 1.14 -16.77 12.38
C GLY A 36 0.58 -17.09 10.99
N PRO A 37 0.59 -18.38 10.58
CA PRO A 37 0.10 -18.81 9.27
C PRO A 37 -1.40 -18.58 9.10
N ASP A 38 -2.15 -18.60 10.19
CA ASP A 38 -3.57 -18.28 10.22
C ASP A 38 -3.84 -16.92 10.88
N LYS A 39 -2.84 -16.02 10.92
CA LYS A 39 -2.87 -14.60 11.36
C LYS A 39 -1.99 -13.75 10.42
N TYR A 40 -1.53 -12.57 10.81
CA TYR A 40 -0.63 -11.79 9.95
C TYR A 40 0.77 -12.44 9.86
N PRO A 41 1.45 -12.44 8.70
CA PRO A 41 0.97 -11.97 7.39
C PRO A 41 0.01 -12.96 6.70
N GLY A 42 0.12 -14.25 7.03
CA GLY A 42 -0.62 -15.35 6.42
C GLY A 42 0.29 -16.54 6.18
N ASP A 43 -0.26 -17.64 5.66
CA ASP A 43 0.48 -18.82 5.21
C ASP A 43 1.11 -18.60 3.84
N LEU A 44 2.04 -19.47 3.47
CA LEU A 44 2.71 -19.45 2.17
C LEU A 44 2.74 -20.86 1.59
N VAL A 45 2.86 -20.95 0.26
CA VAL A 45 3.06 -22.21 -0.45
C VAL A 45 4.39 -22.16 -1.21
N PRO A 46 5.13 -23.28 -1.33
CA PRO A 46 6.28 -23.36 -2.23
C PRO A 46 5.90 -23.04 -3.68
N SER A 47 6.82 -22.44 -4.43
CA SER A 47 6.64 -22.11 -5.84
C SER A 47 7.93 -22.42 -6.61
N GLU A 48 7.81 -22.95 -7.82
CA GLU A 48 8.94 -23.10 -8.74
C GLU A 48 9.36 -21.76 -9.36
N ASN A 49 8.45 -20.77 -9.37
CA ASN A 49 8.76 -19.41 -9.79
C ASN A 49 9.49 -18.65 -8.67
N TRP A 50 10.43 -17.80 -9.05
CA TRP A 50 11.02 -16.81 -8.15
C TRP A 50 9.92 -15.97 -7.48
N PRO A 51 9.99 -15.69 -6.15
CA PRO A 51 11.11 -15.89 -5.22
C PRO A 51 11.13 -17.25 -4.50
N GLY A 52 10.43 -18.27 -5.01
CA GLY A 52 10.37 -19.61 -4.42
C GLY A 52 9.16 -19.84 -3.50
N VAL A 53 8.33 -18.80 -3.30
CA VAL A 53 7.10 -18.86 -2.52
C VAL A 53 5.96 -18.15 -3.24
N GLY A 54 4.74 -18.63 -3.04
CA GLY A 54 3.50 -18.02 -3.52
C GLY A 54 2.49 -17.81 -2.38
N PRO A 55 1.41 -17.06 -2.65
CA PRO A 55 0.40 -16.76 -1.65
C PRO A 55 -0.37 -18.01 -1.21
N GLY A 56 -0.49 -18.17 0.11
CA GLY A 56 -1.31 -19.18 0.77
C GLY A 56 -2.81 -18.90 0.67
N VAL A 57 -3.56 -19.23 1.71
CA VAL A 57 -5.03 -19.10 1.77
C VAL A 57 -5.49 -18.03 2.76
N TRP A 58 -4.77 -17.86 3.86
CA TRP A 58 -5.26 -17.13 5.00
C TRP A 58 -4.69 -15.70 5.03
N ARG A 59 -5.52 -14.75 5.47
CA ARG A 59 -5.12 -13.44 6.03
C ARG A 59 -4.67 -12.39 5.01
N PRO A 60 -4.50 -11.12 5.44
CA PRO A 60 -4.47 -9.97 4.54
C PRO A 60 -3.37 -10.00 3.47
N ALA A 61 -2.16 -10.48 3.78
CA ALA A 61 -1.08 -10.48 2.78
C ALA A 61 -1.42 -11.38 1.59
N ASN A 62 -2.06 -12.53 1.85
CA ASN A 62 -2.55 -13.40 0.78
C ASN A 62 -3.76 -12.82 0.06
N ALA A 63 -4.68 -12.17 0.77
CA ALA A 63 -5.87 -11.56 0.16
C ALA A 63 -5.55 -10.47 -0.86
N LEU A 64 -4.40 -9.81 -0.72
CA LEU A 64 -3.90 -8.80 -1.67
C LEU A 64 -3.28 -9.42 -2.94
N ALA A 65 -3.05 -10.74 -2.98
CA ALA A 65 -2.41 -11.37 -4.11
C ALA A 65 -3.33 -11.47 -5.34
N PRO A 66 -2.78 -11.41 -6.57
CA PRO A 66 -3.56 -11.56 -7.80
C PRO A 66 -4.45 -12.82 -7.86
N LYS A 67 -4.04 -13.87 -7.14
CA LYS A 67 -4.80 -15.11 -6.92
C LYS A 67 -6.25 -14.88 -6.43
N TYR A 68 -6.49 -13.81 -5.66
CA TYR A 68 -7.79 -13.51 -5.06
C TYR A 68 -8.48 -12.26 -5.62
N VAL A 69 -7.79 -11.45 -6.41
CA VAL A 69 -8.35 -10.21 -6.99
C VAL A 69 -9.45 -10.51 -8.01
N GLY A 70 -9.29 -11.56 -8.81
CA GLY A 70 -10.26 -11.97 -9.83
C GLY A 70 -10.60 -10.83 -10.81
N ASP A 71 -11.90 -10.60 -11.03
CA ASP A 71 -12.43 -9.52 -11.87
C ASP A 71 -12.76 -8.24 -11.08
N GLY A 72 -12.31 -8.12 -9.83
CA GLY A 72 -12.71 -7.05 -8.92
C GLY A 72 -12.42 -5.64 -9.45
N VAL A 73 -11.29 -5.46 -10.15
CA VAL A 73 -10.93 -4.18 -10.79
C VAL A 73 -11.91 -3.84 -11.91
N GLU A 74 -12.24 -4.81 -12.76
CA GLU A 74 -13.19 -4.61 -13.86
C GLU A 74 -14.59 -4.30 -13.34
N ARG A 75 -15.02 -5.00 -12.29
CA ARG A 75 -16.30 -4.74 -11.62
C ARG A 75 -16.34 -3.35 -10.96
N PHE A 76 -15.26 -2.90 -10.35
CA PHE A 76 -15.14 -1.55 -9.80
C PHE A 76 -15.29 -0.50 -10.91
N VAL A 77 -14.53 -0.65 -12.00
CA VAL A 77 -14.60 0.24 -13.16
C VAL A 77 -15.97 0.20 -13.84
N ALA A 78 -16.65 -0.95 -13.88
CA ALA A 78 -17.96 -1.12 -14.52
C ALA A 78 -19.17 -0.85 -13.59
N ALA A 79 -18.95 -0.56 -12.30
CA ALA A 79 -20.02 -0.38 -11.33
C ALA A 79 -21.02 0.70 -11.78
N ALA A 80 -22.32 0.41 -11.72
CA ALA A 80 -23.38 1.34 -12.13
C ALA A 80 -23.49 2.55 -11.19
N HIS A 81 -23.31 2.34 -9.90
CA HIS A 81 -23.18 3.43 -8.93
C HIS A 81 -21.73 3.93 -8.92
N LYS A 82 -21.57 5.24 -9.11
CA LYS A 82 -20.27 5.91 -9.26
C LYS A 82 -20.01 6.88 -8.11
N PRO A 83 -19.67 6.42 -6.89
CA PRO A 83 -19.28 7.34 -5.83
C PRO A 83 -18.02 8.11 -6.24
N SER A 84 -17.89 9.37 -5.82
CA SER A 84 -16.63 10.10 -5.98
C SER A 84 -15.54 9.42 -5.16
N VAL A 85 -14.33 9.33 -5.70
CA VAL A 85 -13.18 8.75 -5.01
C VAL A 85 -12.19 9.85 -4.64
N LEU A 86 -11.96 10.05 -3.35
CA LEU A 86 -10.84 10.85 -2.86
C LEU A 86 -9.65 9.92 -2.60
N TRP A 87 -8.54 10.15 -3.28
CA TRP A 87 -7.28 9.44 -3.05
C TRP A 87 -6.24 10.40 -2.49
N VAL A 88 -5.98 10.30 -1.18
CA VAL A 88 -4.94 11.09 -0.49
C VAL A 88 -3.71 10.22 -0.27
N ARG A 89 -2.52 10.74 -0.63
CA ARG A 89 -1.24 10.04 -0.42
C ARG A 89 -0.11 11.02 -0.11
N GLY A 90 0.95 10.52 0.51
CA GLY A 90 2.20 11.25 0.64
C GLY A 90 3.00 11.23 -0.65
N ALA A 91 3.79 12.29 -0.87
CA ALA A 91 4.76 12.35 -1.96
C ALA A 91 5.99 11.45 -1.70
N ASP A 92 6.32 11.22 -0.42
CA ASP A 92 7.54 10.54 0.04
C ASP A 92 7.24 9.16 0.65
N ASP A 93 6.09 8.57 0.32
CA ASP A 93 5.73 7.22 0.74
C ASP A 93 6.70 6.18 0.14
N GLN A 94 7.45 5.51 1.02
CA GLN A 94 8.41 4.46 0.64
C GLN A 94 7.80 3.06 0.61
N ILE A 95 6.62 2.89 1.21
CA ILE A 95 5.90 1.60 1.28
C ILE A 95 5.09 1.42 0.01
N VAL A 96 4.24 2.40 -0.34
CA VAL A 96 3.40 2.39 -1.55
C VAL A 96 3.93 3.40 -2.56
N GLY A 97 4.87 2.95 -3.39
CA GLY A 97 5.51 3.75 -4.41
C GLY A 97 5.85 2.94 -5.66
N ASP A 98 6.08 3.63 -6.78
CA ASP A 98 6.35 2.96 -8.05
C ASP A 98 7.69 2.21 -8.10
N PHE A 99 8.58 2.55 -7.16
CA PHE A 99 9.87 1.91 -6.96
C PHE A 99 10.08 1.55 -5.48
N SER A 100 9.02 1.08 -4.83
CA SER A 100 9.06 0.72 -3.41
C SER A 100 10.10 -0.37 -3.13
N LEU A 101 10.93 -0.15 -2.10
CA LEU A 101 11.88 -1.15 -1.61
C LEU A 101 11.19 -2.25 -0.78
N PHE A 102 9.88 -2.14 -0.55
CA PHE A 102 9.06 -3.22 0.00
C PHE A 102 8.53 -4.18 -1.08
N ASN A 103 8.75 -3.88 -2.36
CA ASN A 103 8.41 -4.76 -3.47
C ASN A 103 9.59 -5.67 -3.83
N LEU A 104 9.37 -6.99 -3.81
CA LEU A 104 10.41 -7.96 -4.16
C LEU A 104 10.92 -7.76 -5.59
N GLY A 105 10.06 -7.46 -6.56
CA GLY A 105 10.49 -7.19 -7.95
C GLY A 105 11.49 -6.04 -8.04
N THR A 106 11.27 -4.95 -7.30
CA THR A 106 12.23 -3.83 -7.18
C THR A 106 13.56 -4.30 -6.58
N LEU A 107 13.52 -5.04 -5.46
CA LEU A 107 14.73 -5.54 -4.80
C LEU A 107 15.51 -6.54 -5.68
N GLY A 108 14.80 -7.35 -6.46
CA GLY A 108 15.37 -8.27 -7.45
C GLY A 108 16.06 -7.51 -8.59
N GLN A 109 15.40 -6.48 -9.13
CA GLN A 109 15.97 -5.62 -10.17
C GLN A 109 17.24 -4.88 -9.70
N LEU A 110 17.28 -4.48 -8.43
CA LEU A 110 18.46 -3.85 -7.82
C LEU A 110 19.57 -4.85 -7.44
N GLY A 111 19.35 -6.15 -7.61
CA GLY A 111 20.30 -7.20 -7.24
C GLY A 111 20.43 -7.45 -5.73
N ILE A 112 19.53 -6.89 -4.92
CA ILE A 112 19.51 -7.09 -3.46
C ILE A 112 18.99 -8.49 -3.13
N VAL A 113 17.92 -8.94 -3.81
CA VAL A 113 17.42 -10.31 -3.71
C VAL A 113 17.95 -11.11 -4.91
N PRO A 114 18.74 -12.17 -4.69
CA PRO A 114 19.39 -12.90 -5.76
C PRO A 114 18.40 -13.72 -6.61
N GLY A 115 18.82 -14.08 -7.82
CA GLY A 115 18.09 -15.00 -8.70
C GLY A 115 16.88 -14.42 -9.40
N TRP A 116 16.72 -13.09 -9.43
CA TRP A 116 15.61 -12.43 -10.12
C TRP A 116 15.62 -12.75 -11.63
N PRO A 117 14.50 -13.25 -12.20
CA PRO A 117 14.45 -13.76 -13.57
C PRO A 117 14.35 -12.67 -14.65
N GLY A 118 14.35 -11.40 -14.28
CA GLY A 118 14.13 -10.26 -15.18
C GLY A 118 12.68 -9.77 -15.21
N ALA A 119 12.50 -8.60 -15.80
CA ALA A 119 11.22 -7.86 -15.77
C ALA A 119 10.11 -8.54 -16.57
N ASP A 120 10.44 -9.35 -17.57
CA ASP A 120 9.44 -10.07 -18.36
C ASP A 120 8.74 -11.17 -17.56
N ALA A 121 9.43 -11.75 -16.57
CA ALA A 121 8.90 -12.83 -15.73
C ALA A 121 8.39 -12.33 -14.37
N HIS A 122 9.08 -11.37 -13.74
CA HIS A 122 8.67 -10.81 -12.46
C HIS A 122 8.98 -9.30 -12.39
N PRO A 123 8.19 -8.43 -13.05
CA PRO A 123 8.44 -6.99 -13.04
C PRO A 123 8.30 -6.39 -11.63
N PRO A 124 9.03 -5.30 -11.32
CA PRO A 124 8.68 -4.42 -10.20
C PRO A 124 7.23 -3.94 -10.34
N GLN A 125 6.55 -3.73 -9.22
CA GLN A 125 5.16 -3.27 -9.22
C GLN A 125 5.07 -1.75 -9.08
N PRO A 126 4.62 -1.01 -10.12
CA PRO A 126 4.45 0.44 -10.03
C PRO A 126 3.11 0.78 -9.35
N MET A 127 3.06 0.74 -8.02
CA MET A 127 1.80 0.80 -7.24
C MET A 127 1.00 2.10 -7.41
N VAL A 128 1.67 3.26 -7.48
CA VAL A 128 1.01 4.56 -7.63
C VAL A 128 0.48 4.72 -9.05
N SER A 129 1.29 4.40 -10.05
CA SER A 129 0.87 4.45 -11.45
C SER A 129 -0.23 3.44 -11.76
N GLN A 130 -0.18 2.23 -11.19
CA GLN A 130 -1.26 1.24 -11.30
C GLN A 130 -2.57 1.75 -10.69
N THR A 131 -2.51 2.33 -9.49
CA THR A 131 -3.69 2.89 -8.82
C THR A 131 -4.31 4.01 -9.66
N ARG A 132 -3.47 4.92 -10.17
CA ARG A 132 -3.91 6.01 -11.05
C ARG A 132 -4.55 5.48 -12.33
N ALA A 133 -3.94 4.50 -12.99
CA ALA A 133 -4.49 3.92 -14.21
C ALA A 133 -5.89 3.31 -13.98
N VAL A 134 -6.14 2.67 -12.83
CA VAL A 134 -7.47 2.16 -12.49
C VAL A 134 -8.47 3.31 -12.26
N LEU A 135 -8.07 4.37 -11.56
CA LEU A 135 -8.93 5.53 -11.30
C LEU A 135 -9.22 6.35 -12.57
N GLU A 136 -8.26 6.49 -13.47
CA GLU A 136 -8.45 7.10 -14.80
C GLU A 136 -9.43 6.30 -15.64
N ARG A 137 -9.35 4.96 -15.64
CA ARG A 137 -10.35 4.08 -16.26
C ARG A 137 -11.73 4.24 -15.63
N TYR A 138 -11.79 4.35 -14.30
CA TYR A 138 -13.04 4.60 -13.57
C TYR A 138 -13.66 5.95 -13.96
N GLN A 139 -12.87 7.01 -14.07
CA GLN A 139 -13.31 8.33 -14.53
C GLN A 139 -13.78 8.31 -15.98
N ALA A 140 -13.03 7.66 -16.87
CA ALA A 140 -13.42 7.48 -18.27
C ALA A 140 -14.75 6.74 -18.43
N ASN A 141 -15.12 5.91 -17.44
CA ASN A 141 -16.40 5.19 -17.40
C ASN A 141 -17.49 5.89 -16.57
N GLY A 142 -17.42 7.22 -16.46
CA GLY A 142 -18.45 8.06 -15.82
C GLY A 142 -18.31 8.23 -14.31
N GLY A 143 -17.24 7.70 -13.71
CA GLY A 143 -16.88 8.01 -12.33
C GLY A 143 -16.17 9.35 -12.17
N SER A 144 -15.82 9.68 -10.93
CA SER A 144 -14.93 10.81 -10.63
C SER A 144 -13.93 10.41 -9.55
N TYR A 145 -12.71 10.92 -9.66
CA TYR A 145 -11.74 10.85 -8.58
C TYR A 145 -10.97 12.16 -8.45
N ARG A 146 -10.45 12.40 -7.25
CA ARG A 146 -9.54 13.49 -6.92
C ARG A 146 -8.31 12.90 -6.25
N GLU A 147 -7.15 13.04 -6.89
CA GLU A 147 -5.86 12.73 -6.27
C GLU A 147 -5.37 13.96 -5.51
N VAL A 148 -5.04 13.79 -4.24
CA VAL A 148 -4.38 14.80 -3.40
C VAL A 148 -3.06 14.24 -2.91
N VAL A 149 -1.98 14.92 -3.29
CA VAL A 149 -0.62 14.53 -2.94
C VAL A 149 -0.08 15.51 -1.92
N PHE A 150 0.21 15.02 -0.72
CA PHE A 150 0.81 15.85 0.32
C PHE A 150 2.33 15.89 0.14
N PRO A 151 2.93 17.07 -0.09
CA PRO A 151 4.39 17.19 -0.13
C PRO A 151 4.97 16.92 1.25
N ASP A 152 6.23 16.50 1.33
CA ASP A 152 6.94 16.26 2.58
C ASP A 152 6.17 15.33 3.55
N THR A 153 5.54 14.29 3.00
CA THR A 153 4.64 13.39 3.73
C THR A 153 4.87 11.96 3.27
N GLY A 154 4.95 11.03 4.21
CA GLY A 154 5.18 9.61 3.98
C GLY A 154 3.89 8.80 3.81
N HIS A 155 3.89 7.58 4.37
CA HIS A 155 2.83 6.61 4.15
C HIS A 155 1.52 6.92 4.89
N THR A 156 1.54 7.79 5.92
CA THR A 156 0.36 8.07 6.75
C THR A 156 -0.01 9.56 6.79
N PRO A 157 -0.50 10.13 5.67
CA PRO A 157 -0.94 11.53 5.60
C PRO A 157 -1.93 11.94 6.71
N TYR A 158 -2.80 11.02 7.13
CA TYR A 158 -3.79 11.26 8.18
C TYR A 158 -3.18 11.35 9.60
N ILE A 159 -1.94 10.89 9.79
CA ILE A 159 -1.18 11.06 11.04
C ILE A 159 -0.26 12.28 10.94
N GLU A 160 0.38 12.48 9.79
CA GLU A 160 1.37 13.53 9.56
C GLU A 160 0.73 14.92 9.40
N ARG A 161 -0.42 15.00 8.70
CA ARG A 161 -1.15 16.24 8.40
C ARG A 161 -2.66 16.06 8.70
N PRO A 162 -3.03 15.80 9.97
CA PRO A 162 -4.39 15.42 10.33
C PRO A 162 -5.42 16.50 10.02
N GLU A 163 -5.09 17.79 10.18
CA GLU A 163 -6.02 18.89 9.89
C GLU A 163 -6.37 18.96 8.39
N GLU A 164 -5.36 18.95 7.52
CA GLU A 164 -5.53 18.96 6.07
C GLU A 164 -6.27 17.70 5.59
N PHE A 165 -5.90 16.51 6.11
CA PHE A 165 -6.57 15.26 5.77
C PHE A 165 -8.05 15.27 6.22
N ASN A 166 -8.34 15.72 7.44
CA ASN A 166 -9.71 15.76 7.96
C ASN A 166 -10.59 16.76 7.22
N ALA A 167 -10.04 17.89 6.76
CA ALA A 167 -10.77 18.83 5.93
C ALA A 167 -11.20 18.19 4.60
N LEU A 168 -10.29 17.47 3.93
CA LEU A 168 -10.60 16.73 2.70
C LEU A 168 -11.63 15.61 2.95
N LEU A 169 -11.51 14.89 4.06
CA LEU A 169 -12.47 13.85 4.44
C LEU A 169 -13.86 14.45 4.70
N ALA A 170 -13.95 15.57 5.43
CA ALA A 170 -15.21 16.26 5.68
C ALA A 170 -15.87 16.74 4.39
N GLU A 171 -15.08 17.32 3.46
CA GLU A 171 -15.53 17.69 2.11
C GLU A 171 -16.09 16.48 1.36
N GLN A 172 -15.36 15.36 1.35
CA GLN A 172 -15.75 14.13 0.66
C GLN A 172 -17.03 13.50 1.24
N LEU A 173 -17.26 13.63 2.55
CA LEU A 173 -18.47 13.14 3.22
C LEU A 173 -19.67 14.09 3.09
N GLY A 174 -19.48 15.28 2.50
CA GLY A 174 -20.52 16.31 2.38
C GLY A 174 -20.86 16.99 3.72
N ALA A 175 -19.91 17.00 4.66
CA ALA A 175 -20.06 17.57 6.00
C ALA A 175 -19.51 19.01 6.11
N ALA A 176 -19.31 19.70 4.98
CA ALA A 176 -18.75 21.06 4.90
C ALA A 176 -19.84 22.14 4.88
#